data_AF-A0A927M1J0-F1
#
_entry.id   AF-A0A927M1J0-F1
#
_cell.length_a   1.000
_cell.length_b   1.000
_cell.length_c   1.000
_cell.angle_alpha   90.00
_cell.angle_beta   90.00
_cell.angle_gamma   90.00
#
_symmetry.space_group_name_H-M   'P 1'
#
loop_
_entity.id
_entity.type
_entity.pdbx_description
1 polymer ?
#
loop_
_entity_poly.entity_id
_entity_poly.type
_entity_poly.pdbx_seq_one_letter_code
_entity_poly.pdbx_strand_id
1 'polypeptide(L)'
;MTAALTVRARAAAPTKNVWHALTDAAELRVWLAEHAEVELPHRYEFWGRYIPEGDAPHQRPVHVGDNTLRFTWLLDGEETTTEIQLTEESPDSTIVSLSQSHWSFEDAMSGTTIRGVLQTYWSLAIANLVDHVEGRPITPRTDFTSSTFREELLIDAPADAIYDSLTDSAKASEWFGYPVGIEPVVGGRWAMGGFDNNPNPAKVLDLTPGRAMTVDWGPVGVVTWELEESAGKTKLSFVQSGFDTGNPPYGAWAGWLSGLAELRRYHELADWRPIWLPEPTDNASVDASATA
;
A
#
# COMPACT_ATOMS: atom_id res chain seq x y z
N MET A 1 1.34 -16.79 20.50
CA MET A 1 2.08 -15.88 19.61
C MET A 1 1.21 -15.68 18.39
N THR A 2 0.78 -14.45 18.13
CA THR A 2 0.06 -14.10 16.89
C THR A 2 1.04 -14.25 15.73
N ALA A 3 0.58 -14.76 14.58
CA ALA A 3 1.41 -14.81 13.39
C ALA A 3 1.85 -13.39 13.01
N ALA A 4 3.10 -13.23 12.58
CA ALA A 4 3.58 -11.95 12.08
C ALA A 4 2.84 -11.59 10.79
N LEU A 5 2.56 -10.31 10.60
CA LEU A 5 2.14 -9.80 9.30
C LEU A 5 3.25 -10.09 8.29
N THR A 6 2.91 -10.65 7.14
CA THR A 6 3.85 -10.88 6.03
C THR A 6 3.33 -10.19 4.77
N VAL A 7 4.24 -9.54 4.04
CA VAL A 7 3.96 -8.93 2.74
C VAL A 7 5.07 -9.32 1.77
N ARG A 8 4.70 -9.66 0.53
CA ARG A 8 5.67 -10.04 -0.51
C ARG A 8 5.38 -9.31 -1.79
N ALA A 9 6.40 -8.71 -2.39
CA ALA A 9 6.31 -8.03 -3.67
C ALA A 9 7.47 -8.40 -4.60
N ARG A 10 7.22 -8.32 -5.90
CA ARG A 10 8.24 -8.43 -6.95
C ARG A 10 8.62 -7.04 -7.44
N ALA A 11 9.93 -6.79 -7.51
CA ALA A 11 10.51 -5.63 -8.18
C ALA A 11 11.24 -6.08 -9.46
N ALA A 12 10.97 -5.42 -10.59
CA ALA A 12 11.72 -5.60 -11.83
C ALA A 12 13.07 -4.86 -11.79
N ALA A 13 13.89 -5.18 -10.79
CA ALA A 13 15.23 -4.64 -10.61
C ALA A 13 16.18 -5.72 -10.04
N PRO A 14 17.48 -5.68 -10.39
CA PRO A 14 18.49 -6.55 -9.79
C PRO A 14 18.57 -6.39 -8.27
N THR A 15 18.85 -7.48 -7.54
CA THR A 15 18.90 -7.50 -6.06
C THR A 15 19.79 -6.41 -5.48
N LYS A 16 20.94 -6.14 -6.11
CA LYS A 16 21.87 -5.08 -5.67
C LYS A 16 21.26 -3.67 -5.69
N ASN A 17 20.36 -3.40 -6.63
CA ASN A 17 19.70 -2.09 -6.75
C ASN A 17 18.65 -1.95 -5.66
N VAL A 18 17.87 -3.01 -5.41
CA VAL A 18 16.89 -3.04 -4.32
C VAL A 18 17.59 -2.95 -2.96
N TRP A 19 18.70 -3.66 -2.78
CA TRP A 19 19.50 -3.57 -1.56
C TRP A 19 20.07 -2.16 -1.35
N HIS A 20 20.58 -1.53 -2.41
CA HIS A 20 21.04 -0.14 -2.33
C HIS A 20 19.90 0.80 -1.92
N ALA A 21 18.72 0.68 -2.54
CA ALA A 21 17.55 1.49 -2.20
C ALA A 21 17.07 1.29 -0.75
N LEU A 22 17.29 0.11 -0.18
CA LEU A 22 17.01 -0.22 1.22
C LEU A 22 18.08 0.26 2.21
N THR A 23 19.31 0.51 1.77
CA THR A 23 20.45 0.71 2.69
C THR A 23 21.20 2.01 2.49
N ASP A 24 20.81 2.82 1.51
CA ASP A 24 21.33 4.18 1.31
C ASP A 24 20.35 5.23 1.86
N ALA A 25 20.88 6.16 2.66
CA ALA A 25 20.06 7.19 3.30
C ALA A 25 19.42 8.17 2.30
N ALA A 26 20.05 8.45 1.16
CA ALA A 26 19.45 9.29 0.13
C ALA A 26 18.28 8.58 -0.53
N GLU A 27 18.43 7.28 -0.83
CA GLU A 27 17.38 6.45 -1.40
C GLU A 27 16.16 6.33 -0.47
N LEU A 28 16.37 6.06 0.82
CA LEU A 28 15.29 6.00 1.81
C LEU A 28 14.47 7.29 1.90
N ARG A 29 15.11 8.46 1.71
CA ARG A 29 14.42 9.76 1.73
C ARG A 29 13.51 9.96 0.50
N VAL A 30 13.76 9.22 -0.58
CA VAL A 30 12.90 9.25 -1.76
C VAL A 30 11.63 8.44 -1.51
N TRP A 31 11.76 7.15 -1.19
CA TRP A 31 10.61 6.24 -1.22
C TRP A 31 9.94 5.98 0.13
N LEU A 32 10.67 6.12 1.25
CA LEU A 32 10.20 5.74 2.60
C LEU A 32 9.91 6.96 3.47
N ALA A 33 10.94 7.74 3.82
CA ALA A 33 10.89 8.71 4.92
C ALA A 33 11.21 10.14 4.48
N GLU A 34 10.93 11.12 5.35
CA GLU A 34 11.40 12.51 5.14
C GLU A 34 12.88 12.64 5.51
N HIS A 35 13.27 11.96 6.58
CA HIS A 35 14.63 11.91 7.07
C HIS A 35 15.07 10.46 7.24
N ALA A 36 16.34 10.21 6.97
CA ALA A 36 16.97 8.91 7.17
C ALA A 36 18.45 9.10 7.48
N GLU A 37 19.03 8.22 8.29
CA GLU A 37 20.47 8.14 8.53
C GLU A 37 20.87 6.66 8.58
N VAL A 38 21.85 6.29 7.77
CA VAL A 38 22.27 4.89 7.60
C VAL A 38 23.78 4.76 7.68
N GLU A 39 24.23 4.00 8.66
CA GLU A 39 25.63 3.61 8.89
C GLU A 39 25.64 2.15 9.38
N LEU A 40 25.34 1.22 8.48
CA LEU A 40 25.24 -0.20 8.84
C LEU A 40 26.61 -0.77 9.28
N PRO A 41 26.63 -1.69 10.28
CA PRO A 41 25.47 -2.28 10.94
C PRO A 41 24.97 -1.49 12.17
N HIS A 42 25.52 -0.30 12.42
CA HIS A 42 25.34 0.42 13.67
C HIS A 42 24.11 1.34 13.70
N ARG A 43 23.72 1.88 12.54
CA ARG A 43 22.64 2.86 12.43
C ARG A 43 21.77 2.60 11.21
N TYR A 44 20.46 2.55 11.45
CA TYR A 44 19.44 2.46 10.42
C TYR A 44 18.19 3.16 10.94
N GLU A 45 18.15 4.48 10.76
CA GLU A 45 17.16 5.37 11.36
C GLU A 45 16.37 6.08 10.27
N PHE A 46 15.07 6.22 10.48
CA PHE A 46 14.20 6.97 9.59
C PHE A 46 13.02 7.57 10.37
N TRP A 47 12.67 8.81 10.04
CA TRP A 47 11.64 9.56 10.75
C TRP A 47 11.05 10.68 9.88
N GLY A 48 10.21 11.50 10.49
CA GLY A 48 9.46 12.58 9.88
C GLY A 48 8.01 12.18 9.61
N ARG A 49 7.28 13.09 8.98
CA ARG A 49 5.80 13.01 8.93
C ARG A 49 5.23 11.79 8.20
N TYR A 50 6.06 11.10 7.41
CA TYR A 50 5.66 9.90 6.67
C TYR A 50 5.81 8.60 7.44
N ILE A 51 6.31 8.67 8.68
CA ILE A 51 6.60 7.51 9.52
C ILE A 51 5.60 7.48 10.69
N PRO A 52 4.98 6.32 11.01
CA PRO A 52 4.17 6.19 12.22
C PRO A 52 5.01 6.52 13.45
N GLU A 53 4.52 7.44 14.31
CA GLU A 53 5.30 8.01 15.43
C GLU A 53 6.68 8.56 14.98
N GLY A 54 6.71 9.23 13.83
CA GLY A 54 7.95 9.73 13.23
C GLY A 54 8.49 11.04 13.80
N ASP A 55 8.13 11.47 15.01
CA ASP A 55 8.68 12.70 15.60
C ASP A 55 10.18 12.59 15.91
N ALA A 56 10.68 11.36 16.09
CA ALA A 56 12.09 11.02 16.22
C ALA A 56 12.40 9.67 15.56
N PRO A 57 13.67 9.31 15.33
CA PRO A 57 14.02 7.96 14.95
C PRO A 57 13.84 7.00 16.13
N HIS A 58 13.16 5.87 15.86
CA HIS A 58 12.88 4.84 16.85
C HIS A 58 13.47 3.48 16.49
N GLN A 59 14.23 3.41 15.39
CA GLN A 59 14.73 2.16 14.85
C GLN A 59 16.11 1.79 15.39
N ARG A 60 16.33 0.50 15.61
CA ARG A 60 17.63 -0.07 15.98
C ARG A 60 17.92 -1.31 15.13
N PRO A 61 18.97 -1.32 14.30
CA PRO A 61 19.33 -2.52 13.56
C PRO A 61 19.68 -3.66 14.51
N VAL A 62 19.16 -4.86 14.22
CA VAL A 62 19.44 -6.10 14.97
C VAL A 62 20.14 -7.16 14.13
N HIS A 63 19.98 -7.11 12.81
CA HIS A 63 20.72 -7.96 11.87
C HIS A 63 20.90 -7.26 10.53
N VAL A 64 22.12 -7.37 9.98
CA VAL A 64 22.46 -6.95 8.62
C VAL A 64 23.22 -8.09 7.98
N GLY A 65 22.60 -8.74 7.00
CA GLY A 65 23.22 -9.71 6.10
C GLY A 65 23.41 -9.12 4.71
N ASP A 66 23.79 -9.96 3.75
CA ASP A 66 24.01 -9.52 2.36
C ASP A 66 22.69 -9.10 1.67
N ASN A 67 21.58 -9.74 2.04
CA ASN A 67 20.25 -9.54 1.44
C ASN A 67 19.13 -9.50 2.49
N THR A 68 19.49 -9.32 3.76
CA THR A 68 18.55 -9.38 4.89
C THR A 68 18.81 -8.21 5.83
N LEU A 69 17.79 -7.43 6.12
CA LEU A 69 17.85 -6.35 7.10
C LEU A 69 16.75 -6.58 8.14
N ARG A 70 17.14 -6.65 9.41
CA ARG A 70 16.19 -6.72 10.53
C ARG A 70 16.49 -5.59 11.50
N PHE A 71 15.45 -4.87 11.90
CA PHE A 71 15.53 -3.81 12.91
C PHE A 71 14.36 -3.94 13.88
N THR A 72 14.57 -3.45 15.11
CA THR A 72 13.46 -3.19 16.03
C THR A 72 13.09 -1.72 15.95
N TRP A 73 11.84 -1.40 16.29
CA TRP A 73 11.40 -0.03 16.46
C TRP A 73 10.23 0.08 17.45
N LEU A 74 10.27 1.13 18.25
CA LEU A 74 9.29 1.42 19.29
C LEU A 74 8.04 2.01 18.66
N LEU A 75 6.88 1.39 18.89
CA LEU A 75 5.58 1.87 18.42
C LEU A 75 4.53 1.68 19.51
N ASP A 76 3.92 2.77 19.95
CA ASP A 76 2.95 2.77 21.05
C ASP A 76 3.52 2.05 22.30
N GLY A 77 4.76 2.42 22.65
CA GLY A 77 5.48 1.90 23.82
C GLY A 77 5.99 0.46 23.73
N GLU A 78 5.71 -0.26 22.64
CA GLU A 78 6.10 -1.66 22.44
C GLU A 78 7.27 -1.77 21.45
N GLU A 79 8.28 -2.59 21.78
CA GLU A 79 9.39 -2.87 20.84
C GLU A 79 8.90 -3.88 19.78
N THR A 80 8.66 -3.39 18.57
CA THR A 80 8.27 -4.23 17.44
C THR A 80 9.49 -4.58 16.57
N THR A 81 9.34 -5.56 15.68
CA THR A 81 10.42 -6.04 14.80
C THR A 81 9.92 -6.04 13.36
N THR A 82 10.75 -5.50 12.46
CA THR A 82 10.59 -5.63 11.02
C THR A 82 11.78 -6.38 10.45
N GLU A 83 11.53 -7.35 9.57
CA GLU A 83 12.54 -8.00 8.75
C GLU A 83 12.21 -7.81 7.28
N ILE A 84 13.19 -7.42 6.49
CA ILE A 84 13.14 -7.34 5.03
C ILE A 84 14.17 -8.33 4.48
N GLN A 85 13.72 -9.27 3.67
CA GLN A 85 14.51 -10.26 2.96
C GLN A 85 14.39 -10.05 1.45
N LEU A 86 15.51 -9.94 0.76
CA LEU A 86 15.59 -9.95 -0.68
C LEU A 86 15.94 -11.35 -1.19
N THR A 87 15.21 -11.81 -2.21
CA THR A 87 15.50 -13.07 -2.90
C THR A 87 15.59 -12.79 -4.39
N GLU A 88 16.72 -13.12 -5.01
CA GLU A 88 16.87 -13.05 -6.46
C GLU A 88 15.92 -14.06 -7.11
N GLU A 89 15.03 -13.58 -7.98
CA GLU A 89 14.16 -14.43 -8.80
C GLU A 89 14.78 -14.65 -10.18
N SER A 90 15.43 -13.61 -10.72
CA SER A 90 16.24 -13.63 -11.94
C SER A 90 17.27 -12.47 -11.89
N PRO A 91 18.21 -12.37 -12.85
CA PRO A 91 19.19 -11.28 -12.86
C PRO A 91 18.59 -9.86 -12.82
N ASP A 92 17.36 -9.70 -13.32
CA ASP A 92 16.63 -8.43 -13.40
C ASP A 92 15.36 -8.41 -12.54
N SER A 93 15.15 -9.39 -11.65
CA SER A 93 13.96 -9.50 -10.80
C SER A 93 14.30 -9.91 -9.37
N THR A 94 13.74 -9.19 -8.40
CA THR A 94 13.94 -9.43 -6.97
C THR A 94 12.59 -9.57 -6.27
N ILE A 95 12.45 -10.58 -5.41
CA ILE A 95 11.35 -10.71 -4.46
C ILE A 95 11.75 -10.02 -3.16
N VAL A 96 10.96 -9.03 -2.75
CA VAL A 96 11.03 -8.37 -1.45
C VAL A 96 10.02 -9.04 -0.53
N SER A 97 10.48 -9.66 0.56
CA SER A 97 9.62 -10.24 1.59
C SER A 97 9.80 -9.45 2.88
N LEU A 98 8.72 -8.90 3.41
CA LEU A 98 8.68 -8.16 4.66
C LEU A 98 7.88 -8.95 5.70
N SER A 99 8.39 -9.05 6.93
CA SER A 99 7.62 -9.49 8.09
C SER A 99 7.62 -8.43 9.19
N GLN A 100 6.49 -8.29 9.88
CA GLN A 100 6.27 -7.33 10.95
C GLN A 100 5.62 -8.02 12.16
N SER A 101 6.25 -7.89 13.33
CA SER A 101 5.70 -8.38 14.60
C SER A 101 4.71 -7.37 15.22
N HIS A 102 3.94 -7.81 16.21
CA HIS A 102 3.01 -6.96 16.99
C HIS A 102 1.94 -6.25 16.15
N TRP A 103 1.58 -6.82 15.00
CA TRP A 103 0.40 -6.45 14.25
C TRP A 103 -0.76 -7.39 14.60
N SER A 104 -1.98 -6.85 14.68
CA SER A 104 -3.20 -7.63 14.79
C SER A 104 -4.31 -7.01 13.96
N PHE A 105 -5.21 -7.84 13.44
CA PHE A 105 -6.39 -7.37 12.70
C PHE A 105 -7.35 -6.58 13.60
N GLU A 106 -7.41 -6.91 14.89
CA GLU A 106 -8.21 -6.18 15.87
C GLU A 106 -7.75 -4.72 15.99
N ASP A 107 -6.43 -4.49 16.13
CA ASP A 107 -5.85 -3.15 16.18
C ASP A 107 -6.10 -2.37 14.88
N ALA A 108 -6.03 -3.06 13.73
CA ALA A 108 -6.30 -2.46 12.43
C ALA A 108 -7.75 -2.00 12.28
N MET A 109 -8.71 -2.74 12.86
CA MET A 109 -10.13 -2.41 12.81
C MET A 109 -10.55 -1.39 13.88
N SER A 110 -9.93 -1.44 15.06
CA SER A 110 -10.27 -0.54 16.16
C SER A 110 -9.66 0.85 15.97
N GLY A 111 -8.49 0.94 15.32
CA GLY A 111 -7.72 2.18 15.20
C GLY A 111 -7.23 2.71 16.56
N THR A 112 -7.16 1.87 17.59
CA THR A 112 -6.83 2.30 18.96
C THR A 112 -5.33 2.45 19.23
N THR A 113 -4.50 1.93 18.34
CA THR A 113 -3.04 1.98 18.43
C THR A 113 -2.45 2.25 17.06
N ILE A 114 -1.32 2.94 17.02
CA ILE A 114 -0.61 3.21 15.76
C ILE A 114 -0.21 1.91 15.04
N ARG A 115 0.00 0.80 15.77
CA ARG A 115 0.36 -0.50 15.17
C ARG A 115 -0.71 -1.03 14.21
N GLY A 116 -1.97 -0.60 14.35
CA GLY A 116 -3.06 -0.95 13.44
C GLY A 116 -2.81 -0.53 11.98
N VAL A 117 -2.00 0.53 11.75
CA VAL A 117 -1.70 1.02 10.39
C VAL A 117 -0.60 0.23 9.68
N LEU A 118 0.14 -0.63 10.40
CA LEU A 118 1.38 -1.22 9.89
C LEU A 118 1.20 -2.03 8.60
N GLN A 119 0.05 -2.69 8.43
CA GLN A 119 -0.25 -3.40 7.19
C GLN A 119 -0.28 -2.47 5.99
N THR A 120 -1.11 -1.42 6.05
CA THR A 120 -1.28 -0.52 4.91
C THR A 120 -0.10 0.44 4.73
N TYR A 121 0.57 0.82 5.82
CA TYR A 121 1.85 1.54 5.78
C TYR A 121 2.91 0.73 5.02
N TRP A 122 3.13 -0.53 5.38
CA TRP A 122 4.13 -1.36 4.70
C TRP A 122 3.74 -1.69 3.27
N SER A 123 2.46 -1.91 2.97
CA SER A 123 1.99 -2.08 1.59
C SER A 123 2.29 -0.83 0.74
N LEU A 124 2.01 0.38 1.23
CA LEU A 124 2.34 1.62 0.50
C LEU A 124 3.86 1.80 0.35
N ALA A 125 4.62 1.56 1.42
CA ALA A 125 6.07 1.73 1.43
C ALA A 125 6.75 0.75 0.45
N ILE A 126 6.32 -0.52 0.42
CA ILE A 126 6.87 -1.52 -0.51
C ILE A 126 6.45 -1.22 -1.95
N ALA A 127 5.22 -0.76 -2.21
CA ALA A 127 4.83 -0.31 -3.55
C ALA A 127 5.70 0.86 -4.03
N ASN A 128 6.00 1.81 -3.14
CA ASN A 128 6.91 2.92 -3.44
C ASN A 128 8.35 2.48 -3.66
N LEU A 129 8.86 1.52 -2.88
CA LEU A 129 10.18 0.92 -3.12
C LEU A 129 10.24 0.30 -4.52
N VAL A 130 9.22 -0.48 -4.90
CA VAL A 130 9.14 -1.14 -6.21
C VAL A 130 9.09 -0.11 -7.34
N ASP A 131 8.19 0.88 -7.27
CA ASP A 131 8.13 1.93 -8.29
C ASP A 131 9.46 2.71 -8.38
N HIS A 132 10.08 3.01 -7.24
CA HIS A 132 11.36 3.73 -7.18
C HIS A 132 12.50 2.96 -7.87
N VAL A 133 12.69 1.68 -7.56
CA VAL A 133 13.77 0.86 -8.18
C VAL A 133 13.51 0.53 -9.64
N GLU A 134 12.24 0.58 -10.08
CA GLU A 134 11.84 0.46 -11.48
C GLU A 134 11.92 1.79 -12.25
N GLY A 135 12.32 2.89 -11.59
CA GLY A 135 12.45 4.22 -12.21
C GLY A 135 11.11 4.89 -12.51
N ARG A 136 10.05 4.52 -11.78
CA ARG A 136 8.70 5.05 -11.89
C ARG A 136 8.44 6.11 -10.82
N PRO A 137 7.55 7.08 -11.07
CA PRO A 137 7.11 7.99 -10.01
C PRO A 137 6.49 7.21 -8.86
N ILE A 138 6.88 7.52 -7.63
CA ILE A 138 6.26 6.90 -6.44
C ILE A 138 4.84 7.45 -6.21
N THR A 139 4.04 6.73 -5.45
CA THR A 139 2.76 7.23 -4.94
C THR A 139 3.00 8.14 -3.73
N PRO A 140 2.20 9.20 -3.53
CA PRO A 140 2.27 10.01 -2.33
C PRO A 140 2.24 9.16 -1.06
N ARG A 141 3.04 9.57 -0.06
CA ARG A 141 3.13 8.89 1.23
C ARG A 141 2.10 9.46 2.19
N THR A 142 1.65 8.64 3.15
CA THR A 142 0.73 9.11 4.20
C THR A 142 1.44 10.09 5.12
N ASP A 143 0.95 11.33 5.21
CA ASP A 143 1.38 12.30 6.23
C ASP A 143 0.61 12.04 7.53
N PHE A 144 1.26 11.39 8.50
CA PHE A 144 0.71 11.04 9.81
C PHE A 144 0.54 12.24 10.77
N THR A 145 0.90 13.45 10.32
CA THR A 145 0.72 14.70 11.07
C THR A 145 -0.44 15.55 10.56
N SER A 146 -1.10 15.10 9.48
CA SER A 146 -2.15 15.85 8.79
C SER A 146 -3.49 15.12 8.85
N SER A 147 -4.56 15.86 9.14
CA SER A 147 -5.94 15.40 8.95
C SER A 147 -6.54 15.86 7.61
N THR A 148 -5.72 16.36 6.69
CA THR A 148 -6.13 16.74 5.33
C THR A 148 -5.73 15.64 4.37
N PHE A 149 -6.69 14.80 3.98
CA PHE A 149 -6.46 13.67 3.08
C PHE A 149 -6.85 14.05 1.65
N ARG A 150 -5.86 14.53 0.89
CA ARG A 150 -5.98 14.87 -0.52
C ARG A 150 -4.66 14.63 -1.22
N GLU A 151 -4.68 13.86 -2.30
CA GLU A 151 -3.52 13.59 -3.15
C GLU A 151 -3.90 13.61 -4.62
N GLU A 152 -2.90 13.82 -5.47
CA GLU A 152 -3.06 13.78 -6.91
C GLU A 152 -2.06 12.79 -7.53
N LEU A 153 -2.52 12.03 -8.51
CA LEU A 153 -1.69 11.14 -9.32
C LEU A 153 -1.91 11.44 -10.79
N LEU A 154 -0.84 11.40 -11.58
CA LEU A 154 -0.93 11.38 -13.03
C LEU A 154 -0.84 9.93 -13.50
N ILE A 155 -1.80 9.50 -14.31
CA ILE A 155 -1.87 8.14 -14.87
C ILE A 155 -1.84 8.27 -16.39
N ASP A 156 -0.95 7.53 -17.06
CA ASP A 156 -0.82 7.49 -18.53
C ASP A 156 -1.92 6.63 -19.18
N ALA A 157 -3.18 7.01 -18.95
CA ALA A 157 -4.37 6.38 -19.51
C ALA A 157 -5.53 7.38 -19.64
N PRO A 158 -6.48 7.13 -20.57
CA PRO A 158 -7.68 7.95 -20.72
C PRO A 158 -8.61 7.82 -19.50
N ALA A 159 -9.35 8.88 -19.20
CA ALA A 159 -10.18 8.96 -18.00
C ALA A 159 -11.29 7.90 -17.99
N ASP A 160 -11.86 7.60 -19.15
CA ASP A 160 -12.89 6.56 -19.28
C ASP A 160 -12.37 5.16 -18.88
N ALA A 161 -11.11 4.85 -19.18
CA ALA A 161 -10.51 3.56 -18.81
C ALA A 161 -10.30 3.47 -17.29
N ILE A 162 -9.84 4.56 -16.67
CA ILE A 162 -9.64 4.63 -15.22
C ILE A 162 -11.00 4.58 -14.50
N TYR A 163 -11.99 5.32 -15.00
CA TYR A 163 -13.34 5.31 -14.46
C TYR A 163 -13.95 3.91 -14.50
N ASP A 164 -13.78 3.18 -15.60
CA ASP A 164 -14.24 1.80 -15.73
C ASP A 164 -13.55 0.88 -14.70
N SER A 165 -12.24 1.02 -14.50
CA SER A 165 -11.51 0.29 -13.45
C SER A 165 -11.95 0.61 -12.02
N LEU A 166 -12.46 1.83 -11.77
CA LEU A 166 -12.96 2.25 -10.46
C LEU A 166 -14.40 1.76 -10.19
N THR A 167 -15.18 1.49 -11.23
CA THR A 167 -16.63 1.22 -11.11
C THR A 167 -17.03 -0.21 -11.48
N ASP A 168 -16.22 -0.91 -12.27
CA ASP A 168 -16.41 -2.33 -12.58
C ASP A 168 -15.80 -3.22 -11.48
N SER A 169 -16.61 -4.16 -10.97
CA SER A 169 -16.20 -5.04 -9.86
C SER A 169 -15.06 -5.99 -10.23
N ALA A 170 -15.03 -6.50 -11.47
CA ALA A 170 -14.02 -7.46 -11.89
C ALA A 170 -12.67 -6.76 -12.07
N LYS A 171 -12.65 -5.59 -12.70
CA LYS A 171 -11.45 -4.77 -12.84
C LYS A 171 -10.94 -4.29 -11.48
N ALA A 172 -11.84 -3.76 -10.64
CA ALA A 172 -11.51 -3.37 -9.28
C ALA A 172 -10.87 -4.51 -8.50
N SER A 173 -11.43 -5.72 -8.57
CA SER A 173 -10.86 -6.89 -7.91
C SER A 173 -9.49 -7.29 -8.47
N GLU A 174 -9.30 -7.17 -9.79
CA GLU A 174 -8.06 -7.51 -10.48
C GLU A 174 -6.91 -6.61 -10.02
N TRP A 175 -7.04 -5.28 -10.16
CA TRP A 175 -5.94 -4.37 -9.79
C TRP A 175 -5.80 -4.19 -8.27
N PHE A 176 -6.87 -4.33 -7.48
CA PHE A 176 -6.78 -4.21 -6.03
C PHE A 176 -6.22 -5.49 -5.37
N GLY A 177 -6.25 -6.63 -6.08
CA GLY A 177 -5.73 -7.91 -5.58
C GLY A 177 -6.59 -8.56 -4.49
N TYR A 178 -7.84 -8.10 -4.31
CA TYR A 178 -8.79 -8.61 -3.34
C TYR A 178 -10.21 -8.48 -3.90
N PRO A 179 -11.17 -9.36 -3.54
CA PRO A 179 -12.54 -9.26 -4.05
C PRO A 179 -13.18 -7.89 -3.74
N VAL A 180 -13.75 -7.26 -4.75
CA VAL A 180 -14.50 -6.00 -4.64
C VAL A 180 -15.89 -6.18 -5.28
N GLY A 181 -16.93 -5.77 -4.56
CA GLY A 181 -18.29 -5.70 -5.07
C GLY A 181 -18.74 -4.26 -5.25
N ILE A 182 -19.18 -3.89 -6.46
CA ILE A 182 -19.61 -2.54 -6.80
C ILE A 182 -20.97 -2.60 -7.50
N GLU A 183 -21.93 -1.84 -7.01
CA GLU A 183 -23.14 -1.46 -7.75
C GLU A 183 -22.95 -0.03 -8.24
N PRO A 184 -22.59 0.18 -9.53
CA PRO A 184 -22.18 1.49 -10.05
C PRO A 184 -23.40 2.38 -10.37
N VAL A 185 -24.22 2.63 -9.35
CA VAL A 185 -25.38 3.52 -9.39
C VAL A 185 -25.43 4.33 -8.11
N VAL A 186 -25.95 5.56 -8.15
CA VAL A 186 -26.18 6.37 -6.95
C VAL A 186 -27.12 5.62 -5.98
N GLY A 187 -26.73 5.53 -4.72
CA GLY A 187 -27.38 4.72 -3.68
C GLY A 187 -26.97 3.24 -3.66
N GLY A 188 -26.19 2.81 -4.65
CA GLY A 188 -25.61 1.47 -4.74
C GLY A 188 -24.57 1.19 -3.66
N ARG A 189 -24.17 -0.08 -3.56
CA ARG A 189 -23.21 -0.57 -2.59
C ARG A 189 -21.79 -0.64 -3.16
N TRP A 190 -20.81 -0.37 -2.31
CA TRP A 190 -19.39 -0.67 -2.55
C TRP A 190 -18.88 -1.51 -1.39
N ALA A 191 -18.27 -2.67 -1.65
CA ALA A 191 -17.84 -3.59 -0.62
C ALA A 191 -16.46 -4.16 -0.87
N MET A 192 -15.53 -3.84 0.03
CA MET A 192 -14.26 -4.56 0.14
C MET A 192 -14.56 -5.96 0.66
N GLY A 193 -14.04 -6.99 -0.01
CA GLY A 193 -14.35 -8.40 0.24
C GLY A 193 -15.59 -8.94 -0.46
N GLY A 194 -16.26 -8.11 -1.26
CA GLY A 194 -17.54 -8.44 -1.89
C GLY A 194 -18.73 -8.33 -0.94
N PHE A 195 -19.95 -8.37 -1.50
CA PHE A 195 -21.18 -8.14 -0.73
C PHE A 195 -21.48 -9.23 0.31
N ASP A 196 -21.06 -10.46 0.05
CA ASP A 196 -21.35 -11.59 0.95
C ASP A 196 -20.53 -11.53 2.25
N ASN A 197 -19.37 -10.88 2.22
CA ASN A 197 -18.44 -10.78 3.34
C ASN A 197 -18.48 -9.41 4.05
N ASN A 198 -19.32 -8.48 3.57
CA ASN A 198 -19.40 -7.13 4.11
C ASN A 198 -20.83 -6.82 4.57
N PRO A 199 -21.13 -6.97 5.88
CA PRO A 199 -22.47 -6.75 6.41
C PRO A 199 -22.91 -5.28 6.37
N ASN A 200 -21.97 -4.34 6.24
CA ASN A 200 -22.23 -2.90 6.20
C ASN A 200 -21.46 -2.26 5.02
N PRO A 201 -21.86 -2.55 3.78
CA PRO A 201 -21.16 -2.05 2.61
C PRO A 201 -21.29 -0.53 2.52
N ALA A 202 -20.23 0.10 2.02
CA ALA A 202 -20.19 1.53 1.74
C ALA A 202 -21.23 1.92 0.68
N LYS A 203 -21.57 3.22 0.62
CA LYS A 203 -22.64 3.74 -0.23
C LYS A 203 -22.12 4.67 -1.29
N VAL A 204 -22.45 4.39 -2.55
CA VAL A 204 -22.16 5.28 -3.67
C VAL A 204 -23.06 6.52 -3.56
N LEU A 205 -22.46 7.69 -3.34
CA LEU A 205 -23.18 8.96 -3.20
C LEU A 205 -23.33 9.69 -4.53
N ASP A 206 -22.29 9.65 -5.37
CA ASP A 206 -22.28 10.32 -6.66
C ASP A 206 -21.48 9.52 -7.70
N LEU A 207 -21.95 9.57 -8.94
CA LEU A 207 -21.27 9.01 -10.11
C LEU A 207 -21.47 9.96 -11.29
N THR A 208 -20.37 10.48 -11.79
CA THR A 208 -20.33 11.20 -13.07
C THR A 208 -19.50 10.37 -14.05
N PRO A 209 -20.11 9.70 -15.03
CA PRO A 209 -19.42 8.84 -15.99
C PRO A 209 -18.18 9.49 -16.60
N GLY A 210 -17.05 8.78 -16.56
CA GLY A 210 -15.76 9.24 -17.08
C GLY A 210 -15.10 10.36 -16.26
N ARG A 211 -15.69 10.82 -15.15
CA ARG A 211 -15.22 12.01 -14.43
C ARG A 211 -15.10 11.85 -12.92
N ALA A 212 -16.06 11.22 -12.24
CA ALA A 212 -16.00 11.18 -10.77
C ALA A 212 -16.80 10.04 -10.16
N MET A 213 -16.32 9.56 -9.01
CA MET A 213 -17.04 8.65 -8.11
C MET A 213 -16.89 9.16 -6.68
N THR A 214 -17.97 9.13 -5.91
CA THR A 214 -17.96 9.43 -4.47
C THR A 214 -18.63 8.30 -3.69
N VAL A 215 -17.95 7.81 -2.65
CA VAL A 215 -18.41 6.67 -1.83
C VAL A 215 -18.30 7.03 -0.35
N ASP A 216 -19.39 6.82 0.40
CA ASP A 216 -19.49 7.01 1.84
C ASP A 216 -19.17 5.71 2.59
N TRP A 217 -18.12 5.78 3.43
CA TRP A 217 -17.64 4.68 4.27
C TRP A 217 -18.04 4.84 5.74
N GLY A 218 -19.02 5.70 6.03
CA GLY A 218 -19.49 5.95 7.38
C GLY A 218 -18.42 6.63 8.24
N PRO A 219 -18.05 6.08 9.42
CA PRO A 219 -17.06 6.72 10.32
C PRO A 219 -15.67 6.93 9.70
N VAL A 220 -15.30 6.13 8.70
CA VAL A 220 -14.03 6.26 7.96
C VAL A 220 -14.07 7.44 6.98
N GLY A 221 -15.25 8.00 6.72
CA GLY A 221 -15.46 9.20 5.93
C GLY A 221 -15.90 8.91 4.48
N VAL A 222 -16.00 9.99 3.71
CA VAL A 222 -16.38 9.99 2.31
C VAL A 222 -15.13 10.06 1.45
N VAL A 223 -15.00 9.14 0.50
CA VAL A 223 -13.90 9.06 -0.46
C VAL A 223 -14.38 9.50 -1.84
N THR A 224 -13.64 10.39 -2.47
CA THR A 224 -13.93 10.95 -3.80
C THR A 224 -12.73 10.77 -4.72
N TRP A 225 -13.01 10.24 -5.91
CA TRP A 225 -12.08 10.19 -7.05
C TRP A 225 -12.59 11.16 -8.12
N GLU A 226 -11.76 12.11 -8.55
CA GLU A 226 -12.05 13.02 -9.66
C GLU A 226 -11.00 12.86 -10.76
N LEU A 227 -11.45 12.76 -12.01
CA LEU A 227 -10.64 12.49 -13.19
C LEU A 227 -10.66 13.71 -14.11
N GLU A 228 -9.47 14.24 -14.39
CA GLU A 228 -9.26 15.33 -15.33
C GLU A 228 -8.27 14.89 -16.42
N GLU A 229 -8.79 14.59 -17.61
CA GLU A 229 -7.96 14.18 -18.74
C GLU A 229 -7.32 15.39 -19.45
N SER A 230 -6.04 15.26 -19.80
CA SER A 230 -5.31 16.18 -20.66
C SER A 230 -4.22 15.43 -21.44
N ALA A 231 -4.22 15.59 -22.76
CA ALA A 231 -3.20 15.05 -23.68
C ALA A 231 -2.98 13.52 -23.54
N GLY A 232 -4.06 12.75 -23.37
CA GLY A 232 -4.00 11.29 -23.25
C GLY A 232 -3.61 10.78 -21.86
N LYS A 233 -3.35 11.68 -20.90
CA LYS A 233 -3.09 11.35 -19.50
C LYS A 233 -4.22 11.86 -18.63
N THR A 234 -4.43 11.23 -17.49
CA THR A 234 -5.47 11.62 -16.55
C THR A 234 -4.87 11.98 -15.22
N LYS A 235 -5.20 13.17 -14.72
CA LYS A 235 -4.97 13.53 -13.32
C LYS A 235 -6.12 12.98 -12.49
N LEU A 236 -5.80 12.06 -11.59
CA LEU A 236 -6.70 11.58 -10.55
C LEU A 236 -6.50 12.41 -9.29
N SER A 237 -7.53 13.16 -8.88
CA SER A 237 -7.58 13.79 -7.56
C SER A 237 -8.31 12.86 -6.60
N PHE A 238 -7.64 12.46 -5.52
CA PHE A 238 -8.15 11.53 -4.53
C PHE A 238 -8.30 12.24 -3.18
N VAL A 239 -9.52 12.25 -2.64
CA VAL A 239 -9.85 12.96 -1.40
C VAL A 239 -10.58 12.02 -0.46
N GLN A 240 -10.23 12.07 0.82
CA GLN A 240 -11.01 11.45 1.90
C GLN A 240 -11.38 12.54 2.92
N SER A 241 -12.63 12.61 3.34
CA SER A 241 -13.12 13.68 4.23
C SER A 241 -14.30 13.21 5.10
N GLY A 242 -14.80 14.05 6.01
CA GLY A 242 -15.98 13.72 6.83
C GLY A 242 -15.73 12.69 7.94
N PHE A 243 -14.48 12.32 8.20
CA PHE A 243 -14.05 11.51 9.34
C PHE A 243 -13.73 12.36 10.57
N ASP A 244 -13.54 11.72 11.72
CA ASP A 244 -13.07 12.38 12.94
C ASP A 244 -11.60 12.83 12.80
N THR A 245 -11.37 14.13 12.66
CA THR A 245 -10.01 14.68 12.52
C THR A 245 -9.15 14.54 13.79
N GLY A 246 -9.77 14.28 14.95
CA GLY A 246 -9.04 13.97 16.19
C GLY A 246 -8.50 12.53 16.22
N ASN A 247 -9.06 11.65 15.39
CA ASN A 247 -8.58 10.29 15.18
C ASN A 247 -8.61 9.94 13.67
N PRO A 248 -7.73 10.53 12.84
CA PRO A 248 -7.78 10.35 11.40
C PRO A 248 -7.60 8.87 11.00
N PRO A 249 -8.34 8.37 10.00
CA PRO A 249 -8.29 6.97 9.57
C PRO A 249 -7.07 6.69 8.67
N TYR A 250 -5.86 6.92 9.20
CA TYR A 250 -4.60 6.75 8.47
C TYR A 250 -4.44 5.37 7.84
N GLY A 251 -4.91 4.31 8.52
CA GLY A 251 -4.88 2.95 8.00
C GLY A 251 -5.65 2.82 6.68
N ALA A 252 -6.87 3.36 6.62
CA ALA A 252 -7.70 3.35 5.41
C ALA A 252 -7.10 4.21 4.29
N TRP A 253 -6.59 5.39 4.66
CA TRP A 253 -5.94 6.30 3.73
C TRP A 253 -4.68 5.70 3.08
N ALA A 254 -3.77 5.14 3.89
CA ALA A 254 -2.58 4.45 3.41
C ALA A 254 -2.95 3.24 2.54
N GLY A 255 -4.03 2.53 2.89
CA GLY A 255 -4.55 1.41 2.12
C GLY A 255 -4.98 1.84 0.72
N TRP A 256 -5.75 2.92 0.63
CA TRP A 256 -6.13 3.49 -0.67
C TRP A 256 -4.93 3.93 -1.49
N LEU A 257 -3.97 4.65 -0.89
CA LEU A 257 -2.76 5.07 -1.61
C LEU A 257 -1.99 3.85 -2.13
N SER A 258 -1.86 2.77 -1.34
CA SER A 258 -1.22 1.54 -1.81
C SER A 258 -1.95 0.91 -3.00
N GLY A 259 -3.29 0.90 -2.99
CA GLY A 259 -4.09 0.45 -4.13
C GLY A 259 -3.96 1.37 -5.35
N LEU A 260 -3.87 2.70 -5.17
CA LEU A 260 -3.69 3.65 -6.26
C LEU A 260 -2.33 3.50 -6.96
N ALA A 261 -1.30 3.06 -6.23
CA ALA A 261 -0.03 2.65 -6.84
C ALA A 261 -0.26 1.51 -7.86
N GLU A 262 -1.03 0.49 -7.47
CA GLU A 262 -1.33 -0.65 -8.33
C GLU A 262 -2.29 -0.28 -9.48
N LEU A 263 -3.30 0.57 -9.23
CA LEU A 263 -4.17 1.10 -10.29
C LEU A 263 -3.37 1.83 -11.38
N ARG A 264 -2.39 2.65 -11.00
CA ARG A 264 -1.50 3.31 -11.96
C ARG A 264 -0.73 2.27 -12.78
N ARG A 265 -0.16 1.25 -12.13
CA ARG A 265 0.57 0.16 -12.81
C ARG A 265 -0.33 -0.64 -13.75
N TYR A 266 -1.56 -0.93 -13.34
CA TYR A 266 -2.58 -1.63 -14.12
C TYR A 266 -2.85 -0.95 -15.47
N HIS A 267 -2.83 0.38 -15.48
CA HIS A 267 -3.09 1.17 -16.68
C HIS A 267 -1.85 1.47 -17.53
N GLU A 268 -0.66 1.55 -16.93
CA GLU A 268 0.56 1.99 -17.62
C GLU A 268 1.45 0.86 -18.13
N LEU A 269 1.32 -0.35 -17.58
CA LEU A 269 2.15 -1.49 -17.98
C LEU A 269 1.40 -2.38 -18.99
N ALA A 270 1.95 -2.53 -20.19
CA ALA A 270 1.33 -3.33 -21.26
C ALA A 270 1.16 -4.82 -20.87
N ASP A 271 2.14 -5.38 -20.15
CA ASP A 271 2.10 -6.74 -19.62
C ASP A 271 1.97 -6.72 -18.09
N TRP A 272 1.05 -5.88 -17.58
CA TRP A 272 0.84 -5.72 -16.15
C TRP A 272 0.63 -7.05 -15.45
N ARG A 273 1.28 -7.16 -14.28
CA ARG A 273 1.03 -8.20 -13.28
C ARG A 273 1.09 -7.53 -11.92
N PRO A 274 0.30 -8.01 -10.94
CA PRO A 274 0.41 -7.55 -9.57
C PRO A 274 1.86 -7.65 -9.09
N ILE A 275 2.37 -6.61 -8.43
CA ILE A 275 3.64 -6.72 -7.71
C ILE A 275 3.50 -7.71 -6.56
N TRP A 276 2.32 -7.78 -5.96
CA TRP A 276 2.01 -8.56 -4.79
C TRP A 276 2.03 -10.06 -5.09
N LEU A 277 2.72 -10.81 -4.22
CA LEU A 277 2.79 -12.26 -4.28
C LEU A 277 1.98 -12.86 -3.13
N PRO A 278 1.29 -13.98 -3.37
CA PRO A 278 0.64 -14.70 -2.28
C PRO A 278 1.67 -15.18 -1.25
N GLU A 279 1.19 -15.48 -0.04
CA GLU A 279 2.02 -16.10 0.96
C GLU A 279 2.48 -17.49 0.46
N PRO A 280 3.71 -17.94 0.80
CA PRO A 280 4.22 -19.24 0.35
C PRO A 280 3.30 -20.43 0.69
N THR A 281 2.46 -20.30 1.72
CA THR A 281 1.51 -21.32 2.17
C THR A 281 0.23 -21.42 1.34
N ASP A 282 -0.12 -20.40 0.54
CA ASP A 282 -1.32 -20.43 -0.31
C ASP A 282 -1.15 -21.35 -1.54
N ASN A 283 0.08 -21.72 -1.88
CA ASN A 283 0.38 -22.64 -2.99
C ASN A 283 0.39 -24.13 -2.60
N ALA A 284 0.13 -24.48 -1.33
CA ALA A 284 0.24 -25.86 -0.85
C ALA A 284 -1.02 -26.73 -1.10
N SER A 285 -2.06 -26.22 -1.75
CA SER A 285 -3.32 -26.97 -1.97
C SER A 285 -3.73 -27.17 -3.43
N VAL A 286 -2.84 -26.98 -4.40
CA VAL A 286 -3.13 -27.29 -5.82
C VAL A 286 -2.00 -28.13 -6.43
N ASP A 287 -1.68 -29.27 -5.81
CA ASP A 287 -1.06 -30.42 -6.51
C ASP A 287 -0.99 -31.64 -5.58
N ALA A 288 -2.14 -32.26 -5.31
CA ALA A 288 -2.20 -33.60 -4.73
C ALA A 288 -3.51 -34.32 -5.10
N SER A 289 -3.89 -34.29 -6.37
CA SER A 289 -4.85 -35.26 -6.93
C SER A 289 -4.70 -35.39 -8.44
N ALA A 290 -3.52 -35.81 -8.90
CA ALA A 290 -3.32 -36.22 -10.28
C ALA A 290 -2.14 -37.22 -10.42
N THR A 291 -2.22 -38.36 -9.74
CA THR A 291 -1.59 -39.61 -10.24
C THR A 291 -2.40 -40.80 -9.75
N ALA A 292 -2.90 -41.55 -10.74
CA ALA A 292 -3.50 -42.89 -10.76
C ALA A 292 -3.62 -43.70 -9.46
#